data_AF-A0A0B8QGU9-F1
#
_entry.id   AF-A0A0B8QGU9-F1
#
_cell.length_a   1.000
_cell.length_b   1.000
_cell.length_c   1.000
_cell.angle_alpha   90.00
_cell.angle_beta   90.00
_cell.angle_gamma   90.00
#
_symmetry.space_group_name_H-M   'P 1'
#
loop_
_entity.id
_entity.type
_entity.pdbx_description
1 polymer ?
#
loop_
_entity_poly.entity_id
_entity_poly.type
_entity_poly.pdbx_seq_one_letter_code
_entity_poly.pdbx_strand_id
1 'polypeptide(L)'
;MDSAQFNIKANEIDNVQIIRMSAEEFTQAMEGVRTFRRLTQAGVDLKTYDCNTIFVDPPRAGMDEGTCKMVQAYERILYISCNPDTLKDNLEILGKTHNITRFALFDQFPYTHHMEMGIMLERKA
;
A
#
# COMPACT_ATOMS: atom_id res chain seq x y z
N MET A 1 8.87 14.63 5.36
CA MET A 1 9.74 13.43 5.49
C MET A 1 10.39 13.40 6.86
N ASP A 2 10.81 14.56 7.34
CA ASP A 2 11.39 14.77 8.66
C ASP A 2 10.54 14.16 9.79
N SER A 3 9.20 14.26 9.71
CA SER A 3 8.30 13.66 10.70
C SER A 3 8.40 12.14 10.80
N ALA A 4 8.50 11.42 9.67
CA ALA A 4 8.58 9.97 9.68
C ALA A 4 9.94 9.50 10.26
N GLN A 5 11.04 10.14 9.84
CA GLN A 5 12.38 9.86 10.36
C GLN A 5 12.50 10.22 11.84
N PHE A 6 11.89 11.34 12.25
CA PHE A 6 11.79 11.73 13.65
C PHE A 6 11.05 10.67 14.46
N ASN A 7 9.90 10.20 13.99
CA ASN A 7 9.09 9.19 14.69
C ASN A 7 9.83 7.86 14.83
N ILE A 8 10.56 7.41 13.80
CA ILE A 8 11.40 6.20 13.86
C ILE A 8 12.44 6.33 14.98
N LYS A 9 13.17 7.46 15.01
CA LYS A 9 14.17 7.73 16.03
C LYS A 9 13.57 7.84 17.43
N ALA A 10 12.43 8.52 17.56
CA ALA A 10 11.76 8.73 18.85
C ALA A 10 11.20 7.43 19.45
N ASN A 11 10.90 6.43 18.61
CA ASN A 11 10.40 5.12 19.04
C ASN A 11 11.48 4.02 19.00
N GLU A 12 12.75 4.37 18.77
CA GLU A 12 13.89 3.43 18.73
C GLU A 12 13.68 2.27 17.73
N ILE A 13 13.04 2.55 16.60
CA ILE A 13 12.75 1.55 15.56
C ILE A 13 13.96 1.42 14.61
N ASP A 14 14.40 0.18 14.38
CA ASP A 14 15.57 -0.14 13.52
C ASP A 14 15.21 -0.96 12.27
N ASN A 15 13.96 -1.42 12.16
CA ASN A 15 13.49 -2.33 11.10
C ASN A 15 12.55 -1.67 10.07
N VAL A 16 12.51 -0.34 10.01
CA VAL A 16 11.71 0.43 9.03
C VAL A 16 12.62 1.38 8.27
N GLN A 17 12.41 1.45 6.95
CA GLN A 17 13.17 2.32 6.08
C GLN A 17 12.25 3.22 5.26
N ILE A 18 12.56 4.51 5.24
CA ILE A 18 11.78 5.53 4.52
C ILE A 18 12.47 5.83 3.19
N ILE A 19 11.73 5.65 2.10
CA ILE A 19 12.20 5.89 0.74
C ILE A 19 11.32 6.98 0.11
N ARG A 20 11.95 7.98 -0.52
CA ARG A 20 11.23 8.99 -1.29
C ARG A 20 11.03 8.54 -2.73
N MET A 21 9.88 7.95 -3.01
CA MET A 21 9.47 7.55 -4.36
C MET A 21 7.95 7.68 -4.52
N SER A 22 7.49 7.84 -5.77
CA SER A 22 6.10 7.57 -6.09
C SER A 22 5.84 6.06 -6.19
N ALA A 23 4.57 5.65 -6.12
CA ALA A 23 4.17 4.26 -6.36
C ALA A 23 4.62 3.77 -7.75
N GLU A 24 4.49 4.62 -8.77
CA GLU A 24 4.92 4.30 -10.14
C GLU A 24 6.44 4.07 -10.26
N GLU A 25 7.25 4.95 -9.66
CA GLU A 25 8.72 4.78 -9.62
C GLU A 25 9.09 3.48 -8.89
N PHE A 26 8.38 3.16 -7.80
CA PHE A 26 8.59 1.93 -7.04
C PHE A 26 8.24 0.68 -7.85
N THR A 27 7.12 0.67 -8.58
CA THR A 27 6.75 -0.43 -9.49
C THR A 27 7.84 -0.69 -10.52
N GLN A 28 8.32 0.37 -11.19
CA GLN A 28 9.39 0.26 -12.20
C GLN A 28 10.70 -0.28 -11.60
N ALA A 29 10.99 0.08 -10.35
CA ALA A 29 12.17 -0.42 -9.63
C ALA A 29 12.05 -1.92 -9.31
N MET A 30 10.87 -2.37 -8.86
CA MET A 30 10.57 -3.77 -8.57
C MET A 30 10.62 -4.65 -9.83
N GLU A 31 10.10 -4.15 -10.96
CA GLU A 31 10.14 -4.84 -12.25
C GLU A 31 11.53 -4.84 -12.90
N GLY A 32 12.51 -4.14 -12.32
CA GLY A 32 13.89 -4.07 -12.83
C GLY A 32 14.04 -3.23 -14.10
N VAL A 33 13.04 -2.41 -14.44
CA VAL A 33 13.02 -1.57 -15.64
C VAL A 33 14.08 -0.46 -15.57
N ARG A 34 14.35 0.08 -14.37
CA ARG A 34 15.32 1.15 -14.17
C ARG A 34 15.92 1.16 -12.77
N THR A 35 17.21 1.47 -12.66
CA THR A 35 17.87 1.74 -11.38
C THR A 35 17.66 3.19 -10.97
N PHE A 36 17.12 3.42 -9.76
CA PHE A 36 16.86 4.75 -9.23
C PHE A 36 17.99 5.18 -8.29
N ARG A 37 18.63 6.31 -8.60
CA ARG A 37 19.70 6.90 -7.77
C ARG A 37 19.27 7.07 -6.30
N ARG A 38 17.99 7.34 -6.04
CA ARG A 38 17.43 7.51 -4.69
C ARG A 38 17.44 6.21 -3.87
N LEU A 39 17.20 5.06 -4.49
CA LEU A 39 17.30 3.74 -3.82
C LEU A 39 18.76 3.46 -3.43
N THR A 40 19.68 3.67 -4.37
CA THR A 40 21.12 3.51 -4.11
C THR A 40 21.62 4.46 -3.03
N GLN A 41 21.16 5.72 -3.02
CA GLN A 41 21.50 6.69 -1.98
C GLN A 41 20.92 6.34 -0.61
N ALA A 42 19.75 5.69 -0.58
CA ALA A 42 19.15 5.20 0.65
C ALA A 42 19.79 3.88 1.13
N GLY A 43 20.70 3.27 0.35
CA GLY A 43 21.28 1.97 0.67
C GLY A 43 20.28 0.82 0.58
N VAL A 44 19.22 0.96 -0.21
CA VAL A 44 18.17 -0.06 -0.38
C VAL A 44 18.40 -0.83 -1.66
N ASP A 45 18.58 -2.14 -1.52
CA ASP A 45 18.41 -3.09 -2.63
C ASP A 45 17.07 -3.80 -2.46
N LEU A 46 16.08 -3.47 -3.28
CA LEU A 46 14.74 -4.07 -3.19
C LEU A 46 14.76 -5.59 -3.34
N LYS A 47 15.76 -6.17 -4.02
CA LYS A 47 15.88 -7.61 -4.21
C LYS A 47 16.26 -8.36 -2.95
N THR A 48 16.81 -7.68 -1.93
CA THR A 48 17.16 -8.31 -0.66
C THR A 48 15.98 -8.39 0.30
N TYR A 49 14.84 -7.78 -0.05
CA TYR A 49 13.63 -7.79 0.78
C TYR A 49 12.62 -8.79 0.21
N ASP A 50 12.07 -9.61 1.10
CA ASP A 50 10.95 -10.49 0.77
C ASP A 50 9.62 -9.84 1.19
N CYS A 51 9.13 -8.95 0.34
CA CYS A 51 7.91 -8.19 0.60
C CYS A 51 6.65 -8.99 0.24
N ASN A 52 6.15 -9.78 1.17
CA ASN A 52 4.95 -10.61 0.97
C ASN A 52 3.62 -9.85 1.17
N THR A 53 3.66 -8.65 1.74
CA THR A 53 2.44 -7.90 2.10
C THR A 53 2.60 -6.43 1.76
N ILE A 54 1.60 -5.88 1.09
CA ILE A 54 1.53 -4.46 0.76
C ILE A 54 0.41 -3.79 1.56
N PHE A 55 0.72 -2.61 2.09
CA PHE A 55 -0.24 -1.75 2.77
C PHE A 55 -0.55 -0.56 1.87
N VAL A 56 -1.83 -0.28 1.67
CA VAL A 56 -2.29 0.86 0.87
C VAL A 56 -3.37 1.64 1.62
N ASP A 57 -3.22 2.96 1.62
CA ASP A 57 -4.17 3.94 2.15
C ASP A 57 -4.28 5.09 1.13
N PRO A 58 -4.99 4.88 -0.01
CA PRO A 58 -5.11 5.87 -1.05
C PRO A 58 -6.02 7.04 -0.65
N PRO A 59 -5.93 8.19 -1.35
CA PRO A 59 -6.89 9.28 -1.17
C PRO A 59 -8.32 8.85 -1.55
N ARG A 60 -9.32 9.71 -1.33
CA ARG A 60 -10.75 9.45 -1.65
C ARG A 60 -11.03 9.02 -3.10
N ALA A 61 -10.11 9.26 -4.03
CA ALA A 61 -10.21 8.81 -5.42
C ALA A 61 -9.93 7.29 -5.59
N GLY A 62 -9.43 6.61 -4.56
CA GLY A 62 -8.96 5.22 -4.66
C GLY A 62 -7.62 5.11 -5.37
N MET A 63 -7.25 3.88 -5.74
CA MET A 63 -6.09 3.59 -6.57
C MET A 63 -6.48 3.61 -8.05
N ASP A 64 -5.57 4.11 -8.89
CA ASP A 64 -5.69 3.93 -10.34
C ASP A 64 -5.48 2.46 -10.76
N GLU A 65 -5.78 2.15 -12.01
CA GLU A 65 -5.70 0.79 -12.53
C GLU A 65 -4.26 0.25 -12.53
N GLY A 66 -3.26 1.11 -12.76
CA GLY A 66 -1.84 0.72 -12.75
C GLY A 66 -1.37 0.29 -11.37
N THR A 67 -1.77 1.05 -10.35
CA THR A 67 -1.51 0.76 -8.94
C THR A 67 -2.25 -0.51 -8.52
N CYS A 68 -3.51 -0.69 -8.94
CA CYS A 68 -4.25 -1.94 -8.72
C CYS A 68 -3.50 -3.15 -9.28
N LYS A 69 -3.00 -3.06 -10.53
CA LYS A 69 -2.21 -4.15 -11.14
C LYS A 69 -0.92 -4.43 -10.39
N MET A 70 -0.22 -3.38 -9.94
CA MET A 70 1.01 -3.56 -9.15
C MET A 70 0.74 -4.27 -7.82
N VAL A 71 -0.27 -3.85 -7.06
CA VAL A 71 -0.55 -4.46 -5.76
C VAL A 71 -1.01 -5.92 -5.88
N GLN A 72 -1.55 -6.33 -7.03
CA GLN A 72 -1.89 -7.73 -7.31
C GLN A 72 -0.68 -8.67 -7.38
N ALA A 73 0.55 -8.15 -7.45
CA ALA A 73 1.77 -8.95 -7.40
C ALA A 73 2.10 -9.47 -5.99
N TYR A 74 1.49 -8.90 -4.94
CA TYR A 74 1.73 -9.30 -3.55
C TYR A 74 0.83 -10.46 -3.13
N GLU A 75 1.23 -11.23 -2.12
CA GLU A 75 0.41 -12.31 -1.56
C GLU A 75 -0.74 -11.78 -0.69
N ARG A 76 -0.50 -10.67 0.01
CA ARG A 76 -1.48 -10.02 0.89
C ARG A 76 -1.54 -8.53 0.64
N ILE A 77 -2.75 -8.00 0.58
CA ILE A 77 -3.01 -6.56 0.43
C ILE A 77 -3.85 -6.13 1.63
N LEU A 78 -3.30 -5.23 2.46
CA LEU A 78 -4.03 -4.54 3.50
C LEU A 78 -4.43 -3.16 2.96
N TYR A 79 -5.73 -3.00 2.69
CA TYR A 79 -6.30 -1.80 2.07
C TYR A 79 -7.10 -1.03 3.12
N ILE A 80 -6.77 0.24 3.35
CA ILE A 80 -7.60 1.20 4.09
C ILE A 80 -8.30 2.16 3.10
N SER A 81 -9.61 2.36 3.25
CA SER A 81 -10.37 3.28 2.39
C SER A 81 -11.31 4.15 3.21
N CYS A 82 -11.32 5.44 2.87
CA CYS A 82 -12.27 6.43 3.37
C CYS A 82 -13.48 6.65 2.44
N ASN A 83 -13.55 5.92 1.32
CA ASN A 83 -14.60 6.03 0.31
C ASN A 83 -15.10 4.64 -0.14
N PRO A 84 -16.36 4.28 0.11
CA PRO A 84 -16.89 2.97 -0.23
C PRO A 84 -17.05 2.76 -1.74
N ASP A 85 -17.34 3.82 -2.51
CA ASP A 85 -17.59 3.72 -3.94
C ASP A 85 -16.32 3.35 -4.71
N THR A 86 -15.24 4.10 -4.48
CA THR A 86 -13.95 3.82 -5.13
C THR A 86 -13.31 2.55 -4.59
N LEU A 87 -13.57 2.19 -3.32
CA LEU A 87 -13.18 0.89 -2.77
C LEU A 87 -13.86 -0.24 -3.55
N LYS A 88 -15.17 -0.15 -3.80
CA LYS A 88 -15.90 -1.16 -4.58
C LYS A 88 -15.27 -1.33 -5.97
N ASP A 89 -15.01 -0.25 -6.68
CA ASP A 89 -14.41 -0.29 -8.02
C ASP A 89 -13.02 -0.94 -8.00
N ASN A 90 -12.19 -0.62 -7.01
CA ASN A 90 -10.89 -1.28 -6.82
C ASN A 90 -11.05 -2.77 -6.47
N LEU A 91 -12.00 -3.14 -5.61
CA LEU A 91 -12.26 -4.53 -5.25
C LEU A 91 -12.78 -5.37 -6.41
N GLU A 92 -13.48 -4.79 -7.39
CA GLU A 92 -13.84 -5.50 -8.64
C GLU A 92 -12.61 -5.92 -9.44
N ILE A 93 -11.53 -5.14 -9.39
CA ILE A 93 -10.25 -5.46 -10.04
C ILE A 93 -9.46 -6.46 -9.17
N LEU A 94 -9.26 -6.14 -7.89
CA LEU A 94 -8.45 -6.94 -6.97
C LEU A 94 -9.07 -8.32 -6.69
N GLY A 95 -10.40 -8.39 -6.68
CA GLY A 95 -11.17 -9.62 -6.51
C GLY A 95 -10.98 -10.63 -7.64
N LYS A 96 -10.34 -10.27 -8.76
CA LYS A 96 -9.94 -11.21 -9.80
C LYS A 96 -8.84 -12.15 -9.30
N THR A 97 -7.88 -11.65 -8.52
CA THR A 97 -6.69 -12.38 -8.07
C THR A 97 -6.66 -12.68 -6.58
N HIS A 98 -7.42 -11.94 -5.76
CA HIS A 98 -7.45 -12.09 -4.30
C HIS A 98 -8.86 -12.35 -3.78
N ASN A 99 -8.96 -12.97 -2.61
CA ASN A 99 -10.18 -13.11 -1.81
C ASN A 99 -10.15 -12.12 -0.64
N ILE A 100 -11.30 -11.54 -0.30
CA ILE A 100 -11.45 -10.78 0.95
C ILE A 100 -11.48 -11.77 2.10
N THR A 101 -10.51 -11.72 3.00
CA THR A 101 -10.44 -12.62 4.17
C THR A 101 -10.76 -11.92 5.48
N ARG A 102 -10.65 -10.58 5.53
CA ARG A 102 -11.14 -9.76 6.64
C ARG A 102 -11.72 -8.44 6.13
N PHE A 103 -12.73 -7.95 6.83
CA PHE A 103 -13.38 -6.67 6.57
C PHE A 103 -13.71 -6.00 7.90
N ALA A 104 -13.38 -4.73 8.05
CA ALA A 104 -13.71 -3.91 9.20
C ALA A 104 -14.24 -2.54 8.76
N LEU A 105 -15.20 -2.02 9.50
CA LEU A 105 -15.73 -0.68 9.38
C LEU A 105 -15.34 0.11 10.63
N PHE A 106 -14.91 1.35 10.45
CA PHE A 106 -14.51 2.27 11.51
C PHE A 106 -15.34 3.56 11.40
N ASP A 107 -16.11 3.85 12.44
CA ASP A 107 -16.86 5.11 12.55
C ASP A 107 -15.96 6.21 13.12
N GLN A 108 -15.01 6.67 12.30
CA GLN A 108 -14.09 7.74 12.68
C GLN A 108 -14.78 9.11 12.72
N PHE A 109 -15.88 9.27 11.97
CA PHE A 109 -16.61 10.53 11.85
C PHE A 109 -18.10 10.33 12.12
N PRO A 110 -18.50 10.10 13.39
CA PRO A 110 -19.89 9.87 13.75
C PRO A 110 -20.80 10.99 13.29
N TYR A 111 -22.03 10.62 12.91
CA TYR A 111 -23.05 11.54 12.40
C TYR A 111 -22.68 12.24 11.08
N THR A 112 -21.75 11.69 10.32
CA THR A 112 -21.43 12.12 8.95
C THR A 112 -21.64 10.98 7.95
N HIS A 113 -21.51 11.27 6.66
CA HIS A 113 -21.51 10.24 5.61
C HIS A 113 -20.14 9.58 5.41
N HIS A 114 -19.10 10.02 6.14
CA HIS A 114 -17.76 9.47 6.01
C HIS A 114 -17.65 8.15 6.77
N MET A 115 -17.01 7.17 6.13
CA MET A 115 -16.77 5.85 6.70
C MET A 115 -15.36 5.44 6.35
N GLU A 116 -14.62 4.96 7.34
CA GLU A 116 -13.31 4.35 7.15
C GLU A 116 -13.47 2.83 7.14
N MET A 117 -12.80 2.15 6.22
CA MET A 117 -12.92 0.70 6.01
C MET A 117 -11.54 0.09 5.90
N GLY A 118 -11.33 -1.06 6.54
CA GLY A 118 -10.09 -1.83 6.46
C GLY A 118 -10.33 -3.23 5.91
N ILE A 119 -9.65 -3.57 4.83
CA ILE A 119 -9.85 -4.83 4.09
C ILE A 119 -8.53 -5.60 4.05
N MET A 120 -8.59 -6.88 4.42
CA MET A 120 -7.51 -7.83 4.13
C MET A 120 -7.89 -8.66 2.91
N LEU A 121 -7.03 -8.63 1.90
CA LEU A 121 -7.12 -9.42 0.68
C LEU A 121 -5.95 -10.40 0.64
N GLU A 122 -6.21 -11.67 0.40
CA GLU A 122 -5.18 -12.72 0.26
C GLU A 122 -5.30 -13.40 -1.09
N ARG A 123 -4.16 -13.71 -1.73
CA ARG A 123 -4.11 -14.31 -3.07
C ARG A 123 -4.94 -15.59 -3.12
N LYS A 124 -5.69 -15.76 -4.21
CA LYS A 124 -6.42 -17.01 -4.47
C LYS A 124 -5.43 -18.16 -4.67
N ALA A 125 -5.76 -19.31 -4.08
CA ALA A 125 -5.04 -20.56 -4.31
C ALA A 125 -5.19 -21.05 -5.76
#